data_AF-A0A1F3TZC4-F1
#
_entry.id   AF-A0A1F3TZC4-F1
#
_cell.length_a   1.000
_cell.length_b   1.000
_cell.length_c   1.000
_cell.angle_alpha   90.00
_cell.angle_beta   90.00
_cell.angle_gamma   90.00
#
_symmetry.space_group_name_H-M   'P 1'
#
loop_
_entity.id
_entity.type
_entity.pdbx_description
1 polymer ?
#
loop_
_entity_poly.entity_id
_entity_poly.type
_entity_poly.pdbx_seq_one_letter_code
_entity_poly.pdbx_strand_id
1 'polypeptide(L)'
;MKKFLFLFVVLDFVFVALIIKWTTTPGRMIASTEQSFYSDLTDGQKNKWDLIETFQFDSNSNHLEFSTNKLQMICETSSLIELQYAAQNVAFAGQRPTITHIFSCENIRKNQDQSILLTLTSDFTKIHKTKKITYPDSQLVGSQLYADEEFPTHWKLAEVRVKGPNTFTINEFEIEKVHGHALEFSISVK
;
A
#
# COMPACT_ATOMS: atom_id res chain seq x y z
N MET A 1 34.57 65.30 22.92
CA MET A 1 33.33 64.58 22.53
C MET A 1 33.62 63.28 21.75
N LYS A 2 34.55 62.42 22.23
CA LYS A 2 34.87 61.12 21.57
C LYS A 2 34.54 59.89 22.44
N LYS A 3 34.20 60.09 23.71
CA LYS A 3 33.90 59.00 24.67
C LYS A 3 32.46 58.45 24.54
N PHE A 4 31.51 59.25 24.04
CA PHE A 4 30.13 58.81 23.85
C PHE A 4 29.92 57.95 22.60
N LEU A 5 30.75 58.13 21.56
CA LEU A 5 30.64 57.38 20.30
C LEU A 5 31.02 55.90 20.46
N PHE A 6 32.00 55.61 21.33
CA PHE A 6 32.37 54.22 21.67
C PHE A 6 31.27 53.50 22.45
N LEU A 7 30.49 54.22 23.27
CA LEU A 7 29.47 53.61 24.11
C LEU A 7 28.25 53.15 23.28
N PHE A 8 27.90 53.89 22.23
CA PHE A 8 26.84 53.50 21.28
C PHE A 8 27.22 52.29 20.43
N VAL A 9 28.47 52.22 19.92
CA VAL A 9 28.92 51.08 19.10
C VAL A 9 28.94 49.77 19.89
N VAL A 10 29.30 49.81 21.18
CA VAL A 10 29.30 48.62 22.04
C VAL A 10 27.87 48.17 22.38
N LEU A 11 26.94 49.12 22.60
CA LEU A 11 25.53 48.81 22.85
C LEU A 11 24.84 48.17 21.64
N ASP A 12 25.10 48.67 20.43
CA ASP A 12 24.55 48.07 19.20
C ASP A 12 25.08 46.67 18.93
N PHE A 13 26.38 46.41 19.17
CA PHE A 13 26.94 45.07 18.99
C PHE A 13 26.37 44.04 19.98
N VAL A 14 26.11 44.45 21.23
CA VAL A 14 25.48 43.57 22.23
C VAL A 14 24.02 43.30 21.87
N PHE A 15 23.29 44.29 21.36
CA PHE A 15 21.91 44.12 20.92
C PHE A 15 21.79 43.19 19.70
N VAL A 16 22.67 43.35 18.70
CA VAL A 16 22.72 42.46 17.52
C VAL A 16 23.09 41.04 17.91
N ALA A 17 24.06 40.86 18.82
CA ALA A 17 24.44 39.53 19.32
C ALA A 17 23.31 38.85 20.11
N LEU A 18 22.54 39.61 20.90
CA LEU A 18 21.36 39.11 21.63
C LEU A 18 20.22 38.73 20.69
N ILE A 19 19.95 39.53 19.64
CA ILE A 19 18.94 39.22 18.63
C ILE A 19 19.32 37.95 17.84
N ILE A 20 20.58 37.80 17.42
CA ILE A 20 21.06 36.59 16.74
C ILE A 20 20.94 35.36 17.65
N LYS A 21 21.18 35.50 18.96
CA LYS A 21 21.03 34.40 19.93
C LYS A 21 19.58 34.05 20.25
N TRP A 22 18.63 34.97 20.06
CA TRP A 22 17.20 34.72 20.21
C TRP A 22 16.52 34.19 18.95
N THR A 23 16.99 34.57 17.75
CA THR A 23 16.52 34.00 16.47
C THR A 23 17.12 32.63 16.17
N THR A 24 18.26 32.31 16.78
CA THR A 24 18.82 30.95 16.84
C THR A 24 18.24 30.17 18.01
N THR A 25 16.90 30.08 18.05
CA THR A 25 16.30 28.93 18.73
C THR A 25 16.87 27.70 18.02
N PRO A 26 17.49 26.72 18.72
CA PRO A 26 17.81 25.47 18.07
C PRO A 26 16.49 24.96 17.51
N GLY A 27 16.39 24.94 16.17
CA GLY A 27 15.25 24.36 15.49
C GLY A 27 14.98 23.06 16.20
N ARG A 28 13.75 22.94 16.73
CA ARG A 28 13.27 21.74 17.43
C ARG A 28 13.82 20.58 16.62
N MET A 29 14.79 19.84 17.17
CA MET A 29 15.32 18.67 16.50
C MET A 29 14.13 17.71 16.46
N ILE A 30 13.35 17.81 15.40
CA ILE A 30 12.59 16.69 14.90
C ILE A 30 13.71 15.73 14.59
N ALA A 31 13.90 14.76 15.49
CA ALA A 31 14.77 13.63 15.24
C ALA A 31 14.49 13.21 13.80
N SER A 32 15.51 13.23 12.95
CA SER A 32 15.40 12.69 11.60
C SER A 32 15.00 11.23 11.76
N THR A 33 13.70 10.95 11.62
CA THR A 33 13.06 9.64 11.78
C THR A 33 13.37 8.70 10.63
N GLU A 34 14.39 8.97 9.82
CA GLU A 34 14.70 8.15 8.65
C GLU A 34 15.52 6.91 9.01
N GLN A 35 16.23 6.87 10.16
CA GLN A 35 17.08 5.72 10.52
C GLN A 35 16.64 4.92 11.75
N SER A 36 15.90 5.49 12.71
CA SER A 36 15.47 4.73 13.90
C SER A 36 14.11 4.04 13.74
N PHE A 37 13.36 4.29 12.67
CA PHE A 37 12.04 3.69 12.52
C PHE A 37 12.14 2.19 12.23
N TYR A 38 13.08 1.77 11.39
CA TYR A 38 13.22 0.37 10.98
C TYR A 38 13.84 -0.54 12.04
N SER A 39 14.66 -0.02 12.97
CA SER A 39 15.32 -0.84 13.99
C SER A 39 14.32 -1.46 14.99
N ASP A 40 13.19 -0.77 15.22
CA ASP A 40 12.24 -1.10 16.29
C ASP A 40 11.00 -1.85 15.77
N LEU A 41 10.91 -2.12 14.46
CA LEU A 41 9.80 -2.86 13.86
C LEU A 41 9.94 -4.37 14.06
N THR A 42 8.82 -5.01 14.36
CA THR A 42 8.70 -6.49 14.29
C THR A 42 8.93 -6.98 12.85
N ASP A 43 9.34 -8.24 12.70
CA ASP A 43 9.59 -8.82 11.37
C ASP A 43 8.35 -8.73 10.46
N GLY A 44 7.14 -8.89 11.03
CA GLY A 44 5.89 -8.70 10.29
C GLY A 44 5.67 -7.28 9.78
N GLN A 45 6.05 -6.27 10.58
CA GLN A 45 5.95 -4.86 10.17
C GLN A 45 6.99 -4.51 9.10
N LYS A 46 8.22 -5.03 9.22
CA LYS A 46 9.26 -4.88 8.19
C LYS A 46 8.81 -5.51 6.88
N ASN A 47 8.33 -6.75 6.91
CA ASN A 47 7.83 -7.43 5.71
C ASN A 47 6.65 -6.71 5.06
N LYS A 48 5.73 -6.17 5.86
CA LYS A 48 4.64 -5.33 5.36
C LYS A 48 5.17 -4.09 4.63
N TRP A 49 6.14 -3.41 5.24
CA TRP A 49 6.70 -2.18 4.72
C TRP A 49 7.58 -2.42 3.48
N ASP A 50 8.40 -3.46 3.48
CA ASP A 50 9.13 -3.92 2.29
C ASP A 50 8.17 -4.26 1.13
N LEU A 51 7.07 -4.96 1.42
CA LEU A 51 6.10 -5.31 0.38
C LEU A 51 5.46 -4.05 -0.20
N ILE A 52 4.97 -3.14 0.64
CA ILE A 52 4.26 -1.94 0.16
C ILE A 52 5.17 -1.03 -0.68
N GLU A 53 6.45 -0.92 -0.34
CA GLU A 53 7.40 -0.09 -1.11
C GLU A 53 7.85 -0.73 -2.42
N THR A 54 7.79 -2.07 -2.53
CA THR A 54 8.36 -2.79 -3.67
C THR A 54 7.34 -3.32 -4.66
N PHE A 55 6.07 -3.47 -4.27
CA PHE A 55 5.09 -4.01 -5.21
C PHE A 55 4.76 -3.02 -6.32
N GLN A 56 4.47 -3.55 -7.49
CA GLN A 56 3.91 -2.81 -8.60
C GLN A 56 2.58 -3.44 -8.98
N PHE A 57 1.68 -2.61 -9.48
CA PHE A 57 0.38 -3.04 -9.95
C PHE A 57 0.15 -2.47 -11.34
N ASP A 58 0.05 -3.37 -12.32
CA ASP A 58 -0.26 -3.03 -13.69
C ASP A 58 -1.60 -3.65 -14.08
N SER A 59 -2.33 -2.95 -14.94
CA SER A 59 -3.61 -3.46 -15.45
C SER A 59 -3.73 -3.22 -16.94
N ASN A 60 -4.30 -4.19 -17.63
CA ASN A 60 -4.73 -4.06 -19.01
C ASN A 60 -6.10 -4.73 -19.20
N SER A 61 -6.57 -4.78 -20.45
CA SER A 61 -7.89 -5.34 -20.76
C SER A 61 -8.04 -6.83 -20.46
N ASN A 62 -6.94 -7.58 -20.35
CA ASN A 62 -6.95 -9.04 -20.21
C ASN A 62 -6.63 -9.51 -18.79
N HIS A 63 -5.72 -8.82 -18.09
CA HIS A 63 -5.27 -9.20 -16.77
C HIS A 63 -4.85 -8.01 -15.90
N LEU A 64 -4.82 -8.29 -14.60
CA LEU A 64 -4.22 -7.49 -13.55
C LEU A 64 -2.94 -8.20 -13.12
N GLU A 65 -1.87 -7.45 -13.01
CA GLU A 65 -0.56 -7.93 -12.61
C GLU A 65 -0.18 -7.30 -11.27
N PHE A 66 0.12 -8.14 -10.29
CA PHE A 66 0.76 -7.71 -9.05
C PHE A 66 2.17 -8.31 -9.06
N SER A 67 3.19 -7.46 -9.05
CA SER A 67 4.59 -7.90 -9.10
C SER A 67 5.37 -7.37 -7.90
N THR A 68 6.30 -8.17 -7.40
CA THR A 68 7.26 -7.73 -6.37
C THR A 68 8.47 -8.66 -6.39
N ASN A 69 9.66 -8.09 -6.17
CA ASN A 69 10.88 -8.89 -6.00
C ASN A 69 10.97 -9.58 -4.62
N LYS A 70 9.99 -9.36 -3.74
CA LYS A 70 9.92 -9.94 -2.39
C LYS A 70 8.98 -11.16 -2.30
N LEU A 71 8.38 -11.60 -3.40
CA LEU A 71 7.30 -12.59 -3.38
C LEU A 71 7.72 -13.91 -2.72
N GLN A 72 8.90 -14.44 -3.09
CA GLN A 72 9.45 -15.66 -2.52
C GLN A 72 9.71 -15.52 -1.01
N MET A 73 10.38 -14.43 -0.60
CA MET A 73 10.68 -14.12 0.79
C MET A 73 9.42 -14.06 1.66
N ILE A 74 8.38 -13.38 1.17
CA ILE A 74 7.09 -13.30 1.87
C ILE A 74 6.48 -14.71 2.02
N CYS A 75 6.57 -15.50 0.97
CA CYS A 75 6.07 -16.85 0.96
C CYS A 75 6.92 -17.86 1.73
N GLU A 76 8.15 -17.58 2.16
CA GLU A 76 8.92 -18.50 3.02
C GLU A 76 8.20 -18.76 4.36
N THR A 77 7.57 -17.73 4.91
CA THR A 77 6.91 -17.79 6.21
C THR A 77 5.39 -17.77 6.12
N SER A 78 4.82 -17.37 4.97
CA SER A 78 3.38 -17.20 4.79
C SER A 78 2.72 -18.41 4.14
N SER A 79 1.41 -18.53 4.35
CA SER A 79 0.57 -19.56 3.73
C SER A 79 -0.18 -19.03 2.51
N LEU A 80 -0.68 -17.79 2.56
CA LEU A 80 -1.50 -17.21 1.48
C LEU A 80 -1.16 -15.74 1.25
N ILE A 81 -1.36 -15.30 0.01
CA ILE A 81 -1.43 -13.89 -0.36
C ILE A 81 -2.82 -13.65 -0.96
N GLU A 82 -3.53 -12.67 -0.44
CA GLU A 82 -4.88 -12.30 -0.88
C GLU A 82 -4.84 -10.88 -1.48
N LEU A 83 -5.19 -10.78 -2.76
CA LEU A 83 -5.40 -9.50 -3.44
C LEU A 83 -6.89 -9.22 -3.45
N GLN A 84 -7.34 -8.22 -2.71
CA GLN A 84 -8.75 -7.82 -2.66
C GLN A 84 -9.00 -6.61 -3.57
N TYR A 85 -9.92 -6.79 -4.50
CA TYR A 85 -10.46 -5.77 -5.37
C TYR A 85 -11.81 -5.33 -4.85
N ALA A 86 -12.06 -4.03 -4.80
CA ALA A 86 -13.33 -3.45 -4.40
C ALA A 86 -13.95 -2.65 -5.55
N ALA A 87 -15.25 -2.79 -5.72
CA ALA A 87 -15.98 -2.03 -6.72
C ALA A 87 -16.04 -0.53 -6.35
N GLN A 88 -15.95 0.32 -7.36
CA GLN A 88 -16.01 1.77 -7.23
C GLN A 88 -17.33 2.33 -7.76
N ASN A 89 -17.72 3.48 -7.21
CA ASN A 89 -18.89 4.25 -7.65
C ASN A 89 -20.20 3.43 -7.65
N VAL A 90 -20.34 2.49 -6.72
CA VAL A 90 -21.54 1.66 -6.58
C VAL A 90 -22.35 2.13 -5.38
N ALA A 91 -23.61 2.50 -5.62
CA ALA A 91 -24.55 2.87 -4.57
C ALA A 91 -25.24 1.60 -4.03
N PHE A 92 -24.66 0.98 -3.00
CA PHE A 92 -25.22 -0.21 -2.35
C PHE A 92 -25.82 0.12 -0.98
N ALA A 93 -26.92 -0.56 -0.64
CA ALA A 93 -27.46 -0.58 0.72
C ALA A 93 -26.62 -1.51 1.62
N GLY A 94 -25.37 -1.14 1.92
CA GLY A 94 -24.48 -1.93 2.77
C GLY A 94 -23.00 -1.84 2.42
N GLN A 95 -22.31 -2.99 2.38
CA GLN A 95 -20.89 -3.07 2.04
C GLN A 95 -20.67 -3.16 0.53
N ARG A 96 -19.61 -2.49 0.06
CA ARG A 96 -19.20 -2.49 -1.35
C ARG A 96 -18.89 -3.93 -1.85
N PRO A 97 -19.27 -4.28 -3.10
CA PRO A 97 -18.88 -5.55 -3.71
C PRO A 97 -17.36 -5.73 -3.73
N THR A 98 -16.90 -6.95 -3.42
CA THR A 98 -15.47 -7.28 -3.44
C THR A 98 -15.21 -8.60 -4.15
N ILE A 99 -14.03 -8.69 -4.76
CA ILE A 99 -13.48 -9.91 -5.34
C ILE A 99 -12.09 -10.09 -4.75
N THR A 100 -11.79 -11.26 -4.23
CA THR A 100 -10.49 -11.58 -3.61
C THR A 100 -9.84 -12.72 -4.36
N HIS A 101 -8.64 -12.49 -4.90
CA HIS A 101 -7.80 -13.55 -5.45
C HIS A 101 -6.82 -14.04 -4.38
N ILE A 102 -6.95 -15.30 -4.01
CA ILE A 102 -6.19 -15.96 -2.94
C ILE A 102 -5.19 -16.90 -3.60
N PHE A 103 -3.91 -16.57 -3.47
CA PHE A 103 -2.78 -17.34 -3.98
C PHE A 103 -2.16 -18.19 -2.88
N SER A 104 -1.80 -19.43 -3.20
CA SER A 104 -1.09 -20.32 -2.28
C SER A 104 0.42 -20.05 -2.31
N CYS A 105 0.98 -19.69 -1.16
CA CYS A 105 2.44 -19.56 -1.04
C CYS A 105 3.15 -20.91 -1.22
N GLU A 106 2.49 -22.05 -0.95
CA GLU A 106 3.07 -23.36 -1.26
C GLU A 106 3.34 -23.53 -2.75
N ASN A 107 2.45 -23.02 -3.60
CA ASN A 107 2.62 -23.13 -5.05
C ASN A 107 3.60 -22.09 -5.59
N ILE A 108 3.57 -20.86 -5.07
CA ILE A 108 4.55 -19.82 -5.41
C ILE A 108 5.98 -20.30 -5.12
N ARG A 109 6.20 -20.98 -3.99
CA ARG A 109 7.52 -21.54 -3.62
C ARG A 109 8.01 -22.65 -4.56
N LYS A 110 7.11 -23.33 -5.29
CA LYS A 110 7.49 -24.38 -6.26
C LYS A 110 8.10 -23.77 -7.53
N ASN A 111 7.84 -22.49 -7.80
CA ASN A 111 8.38 -21.76 -8.93
C ASN A 111 9.26 -20.60 -8.43
N GLN A 112 10.56 -20.84 -8.29
CA GLN A 112 11.51 -19.88 -7.70
C GLN A 112 11.60 -18.54 -8.46
N ASP A 113 11.32 -18.56 -9.77
CA ASP A 113 11.35 -17.37 -10.62
C ASP A 113 10.02 -16.61 -10.62
N GLN A 114 9.02 -17.08 -9.88
CA GLN A 114 7.74 -16.40 -9.78
C GLN A 114 7.88 -15.11 -8.96
N SER A 115 7.80 -13.98 -9.66
CA SER A 115 7.73 -12.62 -9.08
C SER A 115 6.39 -11.93 -9.32
N ILE A 116 5.50 -12.58 -10.07
CA ILE A 116 4.24 -12.02 -10.57
C ILE A 116 3.05 -12.89 -10.14
N LEU A 117 1.98 -12.22 -9.73
CA LEU A 117 0.66 -12.77 -9.48
C LEU A 117 -0.32 -12.17 -10.50
N LEU A 118 -1.04 -13.04 -11.22
CA LEU A 118 -1.95 -12.64 -12.29
C LEU A 118 -3.41 -12.90 -11.90
N THR A 119 -4.28 -11.93 -12.19
CA THR A 119 -5.74 -12.09 -12.11
C THR A 119 -6.35 -11.76 -13.47
N LEU A 120 -7.11 -12.67 -14.07
CA LEU A 120 -7.75 -12.40 -15.36
C LEU A 120 -8.97 -11.49 -15.16
N THR A 121 -9.09 -10.43 -15.98
CA THR A 121 -10.24 -9.53 -15.94
C THR A 121 -11.54 -10.27 -16.32
N SER A 122 -11.44 -11.27 -17.20
CA SER A 122 -12.58 -12.13 -17.60
C SER A 122 -13.21 -12.91 -16.44
N ASP A 123 -12.50 -13.06 -15.33
CA ASP A 123 -13.00 -13.81 -14.18
C ASP A 123 -13.92 -12.98 -13.29
N PHE A 124 -13.84 -11.65 -13.38
CA PHE A 124 -14.73 -10.75 -12.65
C PHE A 124 -16.19 -10.96 -13.09
N THR A 125 -16.45 -11.08 -14.39
CA THR A 125 -17.81 -11.35 -14.88
C THR A 125 -18.24 -12.79 -14.62
N LYS A 126 -17.33 -13.76 -14.65
CA LYS A 126 -17.63 -15.17 -14.30
C LYS A 126 -17.98 -15.32 -12.82
N ILE A 127 -17.31 -14.58 -11.94
CA ILE A 127 -17.51 -14.71 -10.49
C ILE A 127 -18.81 -14.08 -10.02
N HIS A 128 -19.37 -13.13 -10.77
CA HIS A 128 -20.73 -12.64 -10.55
C HIS A 128 -21.76 -13.79 -10.51
N LYS A 129 -21.62 -14.77 -11.41
CA LYS A 129 -22.52 -15.93 -11.52
C LYS A 129 -22.18 -17.04 -10.54
N THR A 130 -20.89 -17.30 -10.33
CA THR A 130 -20.41 -18.51 -9.63
C THR A 130 -20.01 -18.27 -8.18
N LYS A 131 -19.82 -17.01 -7.77
CA LYS A 131 -19.30 -16.56 -6.46
C LYS A 131 -17.89 -17.04 -6.10
N LYS A 132 -17.41 -18.13 -6.69
CA LYS A 132 -16.08 -18.69 -6.50
C LYS A 132 -15.59 -19.35 -7.78
N ILE A 133 -14.33 -19.12 -8.12
CA ILE A 133 -13.60 -19.81 -9.18
C ILE A 133 -12.37 -20.45 -8.54
N THR A 134 -12.13 -21.73 -8.82
CA THR A 134 -10.98 -22.46 -8.24
C THR A 134 -10.01 -22.82 -9.35
N TYR A 135 -8.76 -22.44 -9.16
CA TYR A 135 -7.63 -22.79 -10.01
C TYR A 135 -6.79 -23.87 -9.34
N PRO A 136 -5.88 -24.53 -10.07
CA PRO A 136 -4.96 -25.50 -9.47
C PRO A 136 -4.12 -24.92 -8.33
N ASP A 137 -3.79 -23.64 -8.41
CA ASP A 137 -2.84 -22.97 -7.52
C ASP A 137 -3.38 -21.75 -6.76
N SER A 138 -4.60 -21.32 -7.08
CA SER A 138 -5.25 -20.17 -6.47
C SER A 138 -6.78 -20.33 -6.44
N GLN A 139 -7.46 -19.38 -5.82
CA GLN A 139 -8.92 -19.27 -5.89
C GLN A 139 -9.34 -17.81 -5.96
N LEU A 140 -10.37 -17.53 -6.74
CA LEU A 140 -11.03 -16.24 -6.77
C LEU A 140 -12.36 -16.37 -6.02
N VAL A 141 -12.65 -15.43 -5.11
CA VAL A 141 -13.86 -15.44 -4.28
C VAL A 141 -14.55 -14.08 -4.38
N GLY A 142 -15.84 -14.06 -4.68
CA GLY A 142 -16.67 -12.87 -4.75
C GLY A 142 -17.57 -12.74 -3.52
N SER A 143 -17.66 -11.53 -2.98
CA SER A 143 -18.52 -11.18 -1.84
C SER A 143 -19.41 -10.00 -2.20
N GLN A 144 -20.64 -9.99 -1.70
CA GLN A 144 -21.64 -8.94 -1.96
C GLN A 144 -21.92 -8.70 -3.47
N LEU A 145 -21.74 -9.73 -4.31
CA LEU A 145 -22.04 -9.67 -5.76
C LEU A 145 -23.46 -10.14 -6.06
N TYR A 146 -24.47 -9.29 -5.88
CA TYR A 146 -25.87 -9.68 -6.03
C TYR A 146 -26.26 -9.89 -7.49
N ALA A 147 -27.09 -10.91 -7.77
CA ALA A 147 -27.42 -11.31 -9.15
C ALA A 147 -28.51 -10.42 -9.77
N ASP A 148 -29.25 -9.72 -8.93
CA ASP A 148 -30.33 -8.77 -9.22
C ASP A 148 -29.82 -7.33 -9.42
N GLU A 149 -28.52 -7.08 -9.26
CA GLU A 149 -27.91 -5.77 -9.45
C GLU A 149 -26.96 -5.75 -10.65
N GLU A 150 -26.80 -4.56 -11.23
CA GLU A 150 -25.85 -4.34 -12.31
C GLU A 150 -24.42 -4.63 -11.82
N PHE A 151 -23.67 -5.39 -12.62
CA PHE A 151 -22.32 -5.76 -12.24
C PHE A 151 -21.38 -4.56 -12.35
N PRO A 152 -20.61 -4.21 -11.31
CA PRO A 152 -19.71 -3.07 -11.36
C PRO A 152 -18.65 -3.21 -12.44
N THR A 153 -18.40 -2.14 -13.19
CA THR A 153 -17.37 -2.09 -14.24
C THR A 153 -16.07 -1.44 -13.78
N HIS A 154 -16.12 -0.60 -12.74
CA HIS A 154 -14.98 0.09 -12.15
C HIS A 154 -14.57 -0.54 -10.83
N TRP A 155 -13.29 -0.84 -10.70
CA TRP A 155 -12.73 -1.57 -9.56
C TRP A 155 -11.39 -0.96 -9.18
N LYS A 156 -10.95 -1.22 -7.95
CA LYS A 156 -9.59 -0.90 -7.51
C LYS A 156 -9.00 -1.97 -6.62
N LEU A 157 -7.67 -2.04 -6.58
CA LEU A 157 -6.96 -2.81 -5.55
C LEU A 157 -7.16 -2.11 -4.20
N ALA A 158 -7.88 -2.77 -3.29
CA ALA A 158 -8.30 -2.20 -2.01
C ALA A 158 -7.49 -2.74 -0.83
N GLU A 159 -7.10 -4.01 -0.86
CA GLU A 159 -6.25 -4.61 0.18
C GLU A 159 -5.31 -5.64 -0.41
N VAL A 160 -4.11 -5.74 0.17
CA VAL A 160 -3.20 -6.88 0.03
C VAL A 160 -3.02 -7.48 1.40
N ARG A 161 -3.46 -8.74 1.57
CA ARG A 161 -3.33 -9.45 2.85
C ARG A 161 -2.40 -10.62 2.70
N VAL A 162 -1.44 -10.71 3.62
CA VAL A 162 -0.54 -11.86 3.72
C VAL A 162 -0.92 -12.62 4.97
N LYS A 163 -1.27 -13.90 4.84
CA LYS A 163 -1.66 -14.76 5.95
C LYS A 163 -0.54 -15.73 6.29
N GLY A 164 -0.25 -15.85 7.58
CA GLY A 164 0.82 -16.68 8.12
C GLY A 164 1.05 -16.39 9.61
N PRO A 165 2.20 -16.80 10.17
CA PRO A 165 2.58 -16.48 11.54
C PRO A 165 2.59 -14.96 11.80
N ASN A 166 3.07 -14.19 10.83
CA ASN A 166 3.10 -12.73 10.85
C ASN A 166 2.05 -12.17 9.89
N THR A 167 0.77 -12.46 10.14
CA THR A 167 -0.31 -11.97 9.28
C THR A 167 -0.36 -10.45 9.28
N PHE A 168 -0.41 -9.85 8.09
CA PHE A 168 -0.56 -8.41 7.94
C PHE A 168 -1.49 -8.07 6.78
N THR A 169 -2.05 -6.86 6.84
CA THR A 169 -2.89 -6.29 5.78
C THR A 169 -2.32 -4.94 5.40
N ILE A 170 -2.11 -4.73 4.11
CA ILE A 170 -1.87 -3.43 3.49
C ILE A 170 -3.23 -2.95 2.99
N ASN A 171 -3.73 -1.86 3.56
CA ASN A 171 -5.05 -1.32 3.18
C ASN A 171 -4.94 -0.24 2.09
N GLU A 172 -6.10 0.15 1.58
CA GLU A 172 -6.29 1.16 0.53
C GLU A 172 -5.54 2.46 0.82
N PHE A 173 -5.61 2.99 2.04
CA PHE A 173 -4.92 4.22 2.41
C PHE A 173 -3.39 4.08 2.34
N GLU A 174 -2.87 2.94 2.79
CA GLU A 174 -1.43 2.67 2.74
C GLU A 174 -0.95 2.54 1.29
N ILE A 175 -1.73 1.85 0.44
CA ILE A 175 -1.46 1.74 -1.01
C ILE A 175 -1.42 3.14 -1.64
N GLU A 176 -2.47 3.93 -1.44
CA GLU A 176 -2.58 5.27 -2.02
C GLU A 176 -1.48 6.21 -1.53
N LYS A 177 -1.04 6.07 -0.28
CA LYS A 177 0.07 6.85 0.29
C LYS A 177 1.40 6.58 -0.40
N VAL A 178 1.69 5.33 -0.77
CA VAL A 178 2.97 4.94 -1.40
C VAL A 178 2.94 5.19 -2.90
N HIS A 179 1.84 4.84 -3.58
CA HIS A 179 1.72 5.00 -5.04
C HIS A 179 1.26 6.39 -5.48
N GLY A 180 0.78 7.21 -4.54
CA GLY A 180 0.30 8.59 -4.78
C GLY A 180 -1.09 8.68 -5.43
N HIS A 181 -1.73 7.56 -5.74
CA HIS A 181 -3.06 7.47 -6.35
C HIS A 181 -3.71 6.12 -6.07
N ALA A 182 -5.02 6.03 -6.27
CA ALA A 182 -5.75 4.77 -6.22
C ALA A 182 -5.39 3.89 -7.42
N LEU A 183 -5.16 2.60 -7.18
CA LEU A 183 -4.84 1.62 -8.21
C LEU A 183 -6.13 1.08 -8.85
N GLU A 184 -6.74 1.91 -9.68
CA GLU A 184 -8.05 1.70 -10.31
C GLU A 184 -7.93 1.02 -11.69
N PHE A 185 -8.94 0.24 -12.06
CA PHE A 185 -9.05 -0.39 -13.37
C PHE A 185 -10.51 -0.57 -13.76
N SER A 186 -10.75 -0.78 -15.05
CA SER A 186 -12.08 -1.02 -15.59
C SER A 186 -12.13 -2.34 -16.34
N ILE A 187 -13.24 -3.07 -16.18
CA ILE A 187 -13.49 -4.31 -16.90
C ILE A 187 -14.59 -4.11 -17.94
N SER A 188 -14.46 -4.83 -19.05
CA SER A 188 -15.52 -4.87 -20.06
C SER A 188 -16.53 -5.97 -19.72
N VAL A 189 -17.78 -5.58 -19.48
CA VAL A 189 -18.90 -6.51 -19.34
C VAL A 189 -19.48 -6.70 -20.75
N LYS A 190 -19.11 -7.80 -21.42
CA LYS A 190 -19.68 -8.20 -22.72
C LYS A 190 -20.76 -9.24 -22.52
#